data_AF-A0A8S2DDG7-F1
#
_entry.id   AF-A0A8S2DDG7-F1
#
_cell.length_a   1.000
_cell.length_b   1.000
_cell.length_c   1.000
_cell.angle_alpha   90.00
_cell.angle_beta   90.00
_cell.angle_gamma   90.00
#
_symmetry.space_group_name_H-M   'P 1'
#
loop_
_entity.id
_entity.type
_entity.pdbx_description
1 polymer ?
#
loop_
_entity_poly.entity_id
_entity_poly.type
_entity_poly.pdbx_seq_one_letter_code
_entity_poly.pdbx_strand_id
1 'polypeptide(L)'
;MLPIDIHEFIVDSVESPMMASGIIRVILIYYNEKEDLVASNHCSQFHHDDVLCMHIMRIHLITENFLSATIFCSILICFIIIISWITRLRHKYFKTYRLIDDAHYWLAEDLISPVICNVCSSSIISGFCCSSCLIYVHERCVKPARRLYKCKMITTDDDEQPRHQWTKGNLDLNSVCVVCAKACGAEPRLCDYRCLWCQRIVHEYCIRALNEECDLGEFRQLIIPPNAVVSRAGNQRVVGYRHGVVEKILHPGIHGWTPLLIIGNRKSGGTNSDIVLNLFRTHLN
;
A
#
# COMPACT_ATOMS: atom_id res chain seq x y z
N MET A 1 -2.19 21.55 3.95
CA MET A 1 -2.67 20.88 2.71
C MET A 1 -1.69 21.26 1.61
N LEU A 2 -0.80 20.35 1.24
CA LEU A 2 0.12 20.53 0.11
C LEU A 2 -0.59 20.06 -1.18
N PRO A 3 -0.31 20.68 -2.34
CA PRO A 3 -1.00 20.35 -3.59
C PRO A 3 -0.64 18.94 -4.05
N ILE A 4 -1.65 18.19 -4.50
CA ILE A 4 -1.48 16.92 -5.20
C ILE A 4 -1.41 17.25 -6.68
N ASP A 5 -0.24 17.08 -7.30
CA ASP A 5 -0.14 17.15 -8.76
C ASP A 5 -0.57 15.80 -9.35
N ILE A 6 -1.78 15.78 -9.92
CA ILE A 6 -2.32 14.65 -10.66
C ILE A 6 -1.96 14.87 -12.13
N HIS A 7 -1.06 14.05 -12.67
CA HIS A 7 -0.84 14.01 -14.11
C HIS A 7 -1.62 12.83 -14.70
N GLU A 8 -2.67 13.15 -15.47
CA GLU A 8 -3.40 12.19 -16.30
C GLU A 8 -2.68 12.08 -17.65
N PHE A 9 -2.20 10.87 -17.96
CA PHE A 9 -1.69 10.53 -19.28
C PHE A 9 -2.66 9.57 -19.94
N ILE A 10 -3.18 9.94 -21.11
CA ILE A 10 -3.87 9.01 -22.00
C ILE A 10 -2.78 8.27 -22.78
N VAL A 11 -2.69 6.96 -22.60
CA VAL A 11 -1.80 6.12 -23.40
C VAL A 11 -2.67 5.31 -24.35
N ASP A 12 -2.64 5.66 -25.63
CA ASP A 12 -3.23 4.84 -26.69
C ASP A 12 -2.43 3.54 -26.81
N SER A 13 -3.07 2.39 -26.63
CA SER A 13 -2.40 1.10 -26.83
C SER A 13 -2.20 0.83 -28.33
N VAL A 14 -0.98 0.43 -28.67
CA VAL A 14 -0.44 0.03 -29.98
C VAL A 14 -1.47 -0.56 -30.96
N GLU A 15 -1.51 0.02 -32.16
CA GLU A 15 -2.32 -0.42 -33.30
C GLU A 15 -2.06 -1.90 -33.65
N SER A 16 -3.12 -2.71 -33.64
CA SER A 16 -3.21 -3.94 -34.43
C SER A 16 -4.41 -3.78 -35.37
N PRO A 17 -4.27 -4.04 -36.68
CA PRO A 17 -5.33 -3.80 -37.63
C PRO A 17 -6.41 -4.84 -37.38
N MET A 18 -7.63 -4.38 -37.12
CA MET A 18 -8.84 -5.17 -36.80
C MET A 18 -8.99 -5.56 -35.32
N MET A 19 -9.40 -4.62 -34.47
CA MET A 19 -10.40 -4.74 -33.36
C MET A 19 -10.28 -3.51 -32.43
N ALA A 20 -11.40 -3.11 -31.82
CA ALA A 20 -11.59 -1.85 -31.09
C ALA A 20 -10.41 -1.43 -30.18
N SER A 21 -9.91 -0.21 -30.38
CA SER A 21 -8.90 0.41 -29.52
C SER A 21 -9.50 0.75 -28.15
N GLY A 22 -8.98 0.13 -27.09
CA GLY A 22 -9.27 0.51 -25.71
C GLY A 22 -8.32 1.63 -25.27
N ILE A 23 -8.85 2.70 -24.68
CA ILE A 23 -8.04 3.82 -24.18
C ILE A 23 -7.65 3.52 -22.72
N ILE A 24 -6.36 3.38 -22.43
CA ILE A 24 -5.87 3.18 -21.05
C ILE A 24 -5.50 4.54 -20.47
N ARG A 25 -6.11 4.90 -19.33
CA ARG A 25 -5.74 6.11 -18.59
C ARG A 25 -4.71 5.74 -17.53
N VAL A 26 -3.55 6.39 -17.58
CA VAL A 26 -2.48 6.21 -16.60
C VAL A 26 -2.40 7.45 -15.72
N ILE A 27 -2.64 7.29 -14.42
CA ILE A 27 -2.43 8.36 -13.46
C ILE A 27 -1.13 8.12 -12.71
N LEU A 28 -0.21 9.08 -12.84
CA LEU A 28 1.03 9.12 -12.07
C LEU A 28 0.86 10.09 -10.90
N ILE A 29 1.07 9.59 -9.68
CA ILE A 29 1.01 10.39 -8.46
C ILE A 29 2.44 10.62 -7.97
N TYR A 30 2.90 11.88 -8.06
CA TYR A 30 4.19 12.33 -7.54
C TYR A 30 4.00 13.23 -6.32
N TYR A 31 4.88 13.07 -5.31
CA TYR A 31 4.96 13.94 -4.15
C TYR A 31 6.34 14.61 -4.15
N ASN A 32 6.41 15.92 -3.89
CA ASN A 32 7.66 16.69 -3.94
C ASN A 32 7.83 17.50 -2.63
N GLU A 33 8.87 17.19 -1.85
CA GLU A 33 9.30 17.98 -0.68
C GLU A 33 10.60 18.72 -1.05
N LYS A 34 10.62 20.05 -0.92
CA LYS A 34 11.83 20.88 -1.01
C LYS A 34 12.25 21.33 0.40
N GLU A 35 13.51 21.12 0.77
CA GLU A 35 14.17 21.77 1.90
C GLU A 35 15.41 22.54 1.41
N ASP A 36 15.55 23.81 1.83
CA ASP A 36 16.73 24.66 1.65
C ASP A 36 17.36 24.95 3.03
N LEU A 37 18.69 24.85 3.15
CA LEU A 37 19.46 25.37 4.28
C LEU A 37 20.82 25.92 3.79
N VAL A 38 21.11 27.18 4.13
CA VAL A 38 22.39 27.88 3.86
C VAL A 38 23.01 28.28 5.20
N ALA A 39 24.32 28.07 5.37
CA ALA A 39 25.12 28.61 6.47
C ALA A 39 26.47 29.13 5.95
N SER A 40 26.95 30.26 6.50
CA SER A 40 28.29 30.82 6.21
C SER A 40 29.00 31.34 7.47
N ASN A 41 30.30 31.03 7.56
CA ASN A 41 31.24 31.30 8.65
C ASN A 41 31.94 32.68 8.54
N HIS A 42 32.58 33.13 9.63
CA HIS A 42 33.77 33.98 9.56
C HIS A 42 34.71 33.82 10.78
N CYS A 43 36.02 34.02 10.52
CA CYS A 43 37.18 33.82 11.40
C CYS A 43 38.14 35.03 11.30
N SER A 44 38.92 35.31 12.35
CA SER A 44 40.31 35.86 12.36
C SER A 44 40.74 36.20 13.81
N GLN A 45 41.99 36.34 14.27
CA GLN A 45 43.37 35.85 13.98
C GLN A 45 44.30 36.59 15.01
N PHE A 46 45.36 35.99 15.59
CA PHE A 46 46.42 36.74 16.34
C PHE A 46 47.79 36.00 16.39
N HIS A 47 48.88 36.76 16.61
CA HIS A 47 50.30 36.43 16.34
C HIS A 47 51.21 36.40 17.62
N HIS A 48 52.22 35.51 17.58
CA HIS A 48 53.60 35.46 18.18
C HIS A 48 53.95 36.08 19.56
N ASP A 49 54.17 35.21 20.57
CA ASP A 49 55.18 35.35 21.65
C ASP A 49 55.55 33.94 22.20
N ASP A 50 56.62 33.36 21.65
CA ASP A 50 56.93 31.92 21.66
C ASP A 50 58.32 31.68 22.31
N VAL A 51 58.54 30.83 23.32
CA VAL A 51 58.68 29.35 23.20
C VAL A 51 58.37 28.61 24.53
N LEU A 52 58.57 29.21 25.71
CA LEU A 52 58.19 28.57 27.00
C LEU A 52 56.67 28.60 27.21
N CYS A 53 56.04 29.71 26.82
CA CYS A 53 54.60 29.86 26.72
C CYS A 53 54.03 28.89 25.69
N MET A 54 54.70 28.67 24.54
CA MET A 54 54.27 27.67 23.57
C MET A 54 54.22 26.25 24.11
N HIS A 55 55.10 25.82 25.00
CA HIS A 55 55.07 24.45 25.51
C HIS A 55 53.94 24.24 26.52
N ILE A 56 53.74 25.19 27.44
CA ILE A 56 52.63 25.17 28.40
C ILE A 56 51.29 25.39 27.68
N MET A 57 51.22 26.34 26.74
CA MET A 57 50.07 26.51 25.87
C MET A 57 49.88 25.32 24.96
N ARG A 58 50.91 24.67 24.40
CA ARG A 58 50.74 23.43 23.63
C ARG A 58 50.19 22.32 24.51
N ILE A 59 50.66 22.15 25.75
CA ILE A 59 50.11 21.15 26.66
C ILE A 59 48.66 21.49 27.01
N HIS A 60 48.33 22.74 27.36
CA HIS A 60 46.97 23.18 27.62
C HIS A 60 46.06 23.04 26.39
N LEU A 61 46.55 23.44 25.21
CA LEU A 61 45.85 23.32 23.93
C LEU A 61 45.69 21.85 23.55
N ILE A 62 46.68 20.97 23.80
CA ILE A 62 46.59 19.52 23.59
C ILE A 62 45.57 18.93 24.57
N THR A 63 45.55 19.34 25.84
CA THR A 63 44.57 18.85 26.83
C THR A 63 43.17 19.37 26.57
N GLU A 64 42.99 20.62 26.15
CA GLU A 64 41.69 21.16 25.73
C GLU A 64 41.24 20.60 24.38
N ASN A 65 42.15 20.32 23.46
CA ASN A 65 41.85 19.59 22.23
C ASN A 65 41.46 18.14 22.51
N PHE A 66 42.05 17.50 23.51
CA PHE A 66 41.68 16.14 23.92
C PHE A 66 40.35 16.13 24.68
N LEU A 67 40.11 17.10 25.56
CA LEU A 67 38.84 17.26 26.26
C LEU A 67 37.70 17.63 25.29
N SER A 68 37.95 18.52 24.34
CA SER A 68 36.97 18.84 23.29
C SER A 68 36.74 17.68 22.33
N ALA A 69 37.78 16.92 21.95
CA ALA A 69 37.63 15.70 21.15
C ALA A 69 36.83 14.61 21.89
N THR A 70 37.05 14.42 23.19
CA THR A 70 36.29 13.45 23.99
C THR A 70 34.83 13.86 24.16
N ILE A 71 34.54 15.15 24.39
CA ILE A 71 33.17 15.69 24.41
C ILE A 71 32.50 15.49 23.04
N PHE A 72 33.19 15.84 21.96
CA PHE A 72 32.68 15.69 20.60
C PHE A 72 32.36 14.22 20.27
N CYS A 73 33.27 13.29 20.56
CA CYS A 73 33.04 11.86 20.40
C CYS A 73 31.85 11.36 21.23
N SER A 74 31.69 11.85 22.46
CA SER A 74 30.56 11.49 23.33
C SER A 74 29.22 11.94 22.76
N ILE A 75 29.16 13.17 22.24
CA ILE A 75 27.96 13.72 21.57
C ILE A 75 27.66 12.92 20.29
N LEU A 76 28.68 12.60 19.49
CA LEU A 76 28.52 11.81 18.27
C LEU A 76 27.98 10.40 18.57
N ILE A 77 28.49 9.74 19.61
CA ILE A 77 28.01 8.42 20.04
C ILE A 77 26.55 8.50 20.51
N CYS A 78 26.20 9.48 21.35
CA CYS A 78 24.82 9.71 21.77
C CYS A 78 23.90 9.96 20.57
N PHE A 79 24.34 10.75 19.59
CA PHE A 79 23.59 11.01 18.36
C PHE A 79 23.39 9.74 17.53
N ILE A 80 24.42 8.90 17.37
CA ILE A 80 24.31 7.61 16.68
C ILE A 80 23.35 6.67 17.41
N ILE A 81 23.38 6.64 18.75
CA ILE A 81 22.44 5.83 19.55
C ILE A 81 21.02 6.32 19.37
N ILE A 82 20.78 7.63 19.40
CA ILE A 82 19.46 8.23 19.17
C ILE A 82 18.97 7.92 17.76
N ILE A 83 19.81 8.09 16.73
CA ILE A 83 19.45 7.71 15.35
C ILE A 83 19.18 6.21 15.24
N SER A 84 20.00 5.36 15.85
CA SER A 84 19.77 3.91 15.85
C SER A 84 18.45 3.56 16.54
N TRP A 85 18.11 4.25 17.62
CA TRP A 85 16.85 4.08 18.33
C TRP A 85 15.66 4.54 17.50
N ILE A 86 15.72 5.75 16.91
CA ILE A 86 14.71 6.29 16.00
C ILE A 86 14.54 5.38 14.78
N THR A 87 15.62 4.90 14.17
CA THR A 87 15.56 4.00 13.00
C THR A 87 14.98 2.63 13.38
N ARG A 88 15.31 2.09 14.56
CA ARG A 88 14.68 0.85 15.07
C ARG A 88 13.19 1.05 15.37
N LEU A 89 12.80 2.18 15.95
CA LEU A 89 11.40 2.53 16.16
C LEU A 89 10.66 2.67 14.83
N ARG A 90 11.24 3.38 13.85
CA ARG A 90 10.71 3.50 12.49
C ARG A 90 10.62 2.15 11.80
N HIS A 91 11.59 1.26 11.98
CA HIS A 91 11.57 -0.08 11.41
C HIS A 91 10.51 -0.97 12.09
N LYS A 92 10.37 -0.89 13.41
CA LYS A 92 9.33 -1.59 14.15
C LYS A 92 7.95 -1.09 13.73
N TYR A 93 7.77 0.24 13.66
CA TYR A 93 6.59 0.88 13.08
C TYR A 93 6.35 0.36 11.66
N PHE A 94 7.27 0.55 10.71
CA PHE A 94 7.09 0.11 9.33
C PHE A 94 6.76 -1.39 9.17
N LYS A 95 7.43 -2.26 9.96
CA LYS A 95 7.14 -3.70 10.00
C LYS A 95 5.75 -4.02 10.56
N THR A 96 5.32 -3.28 11.59
CA THR A 96 3.98 -3.41 12.16
C THR A 96 2.90 -2.82 11.23
N TYR A 97 3.21 -1.77 10.46
CA TYR A 97 2.24 -1.08 9.60
C TYR A 97 2.03 -1.75 8.24
N ARG A 98 3.00 -2.56 7.78
CA ARG A 98 2.93 -3.21 6.46
C ARG A 98 3.59 -4.58 6.49
N LEU A 99 2.79 -5.63 6.66
CA LEU A 99 3.23 -6.99 6.35
C LEU A 99 2.91 -7.24 4.88
N ILE A 100 3.92 -7.27 4.02
CA ILE A 100 3.72 -7.78 2.65
C ILE A 100 3.98 -9.28 2.74
N ASP A 101 2.93 -10.09 2.55
CA ASP A 101 3.11 -11.48 2.17
C ASP A 101 2.75 -11.65 0.69
N ASP A 102 3.24 -12.71 0.05
CA ASP A 102 3.10 -12.89 -1.41
C ASP A 102 1.64 -13.06 -1.89
N ALA A 103 0.66 -13.10 -0.96
CA ALA A 103 -0.74 -13.36 -1.27
C ALA A 103 -1.66 -12.17 -0.93
N HIS A 104 -1.39 -11.43 0.15
CA HIS A 104 -2.27 -10.39 0.69
C HIS A 104 -1.51 -9.08 0.97
N TYR A 105 -2.22 -7.96 0.79
CA TYR A 105 -1.71 -6.62 1.03
C TYR A 105 -2.18 -6.11 2.39
N TRP A 106 -1.48 -6.49 3.46
CA TRP A 106 -1.88 -6.14 4.83
C TRP A 106 -1.54 -4.69 5.19
N LEU A 107 -2.52 -4.03 5.79
CA LEU A 107 -2.41 -2.70 6.41
C LEU A 107 -2.76 -2.82 7.88
N ALA A 108 -1.94 -2.24 8.75
CA ALA A 108 -2.37 -2.03 10.13
C ALA A 108 -3.47 -0.98 10.15
N GLU A 109 -4.59 -1.29 10.79
CA GLU A 109 -5.68 -0.35 11.00
C GLU A 109 -5.94 -0.18 12.49
N ASP A 110 -5.97 1.08 12.94
CA ASP A 110 -6.57 1.46 14.20
C ASP A 110 -8.08 1.60 13.95
N LEU A 111 -8.82 0.56 14.31
CA LEU A 111 -10.19 0.37 13.88
C LEU A 111 -11.13 1.18 14.78
N ILE A 112 -11.85 2.13 14.20
CA ILE A 112 -12.81 2.99 14.90
C ILE A 112 -14.07 2.20 15.32
N SER A 113 -14.32 1.05 14.69
CA SER A 113 -15.46 0.17 14.98
C SER A 113 -14.98 -1.27 15.26
N PRO A 114 -15.71 -2.05 16.09
CA PRO A 114 -15.34 -3.42 16.39
C PRO A 114 -15.52 -4.30 15.15
N VAL A 115 -14.42 -4.62 14.48
CA VAL A 115 -14.41 -5.61 13.38
C VAL A 115 -14.15 -7.01 13.94
N ILE A 116 -14.60 -8.03 13.22
CA ILE A 116 -14.46 -9.43 13.60
C ILE A 116 -13.36 -10.07 12.75
N CYS A 117 -12.47 -10.83 13.37
CA CYS A 117 -11.41 -11.54 12.66
C CYS A 117 -11.97 -12.64 11.76
N ASN A 118 -11.66 -12.58 10.47
CA ASN A 118 -12.06 -13.59 9.48
C ASN A 118 -11.56 -15.00 9.81
N VAL A 119 -10.44 -15.15 10.53
CA VAL A 119 -9.89 -16.47 10.89
C VAL A 119 -10.48 -17.04 12.17
N CYS A 120 -10.46 -16.28 13.28
CA CYS A 120 -10.86 -16.79 14.60
C CYS A 120 -12.25 -16.35 15.07
N SER A 121 -12.97 -15.55 14.26
CA SER A 121 -14.29 -15.01 14.56
C SER A 121 -14.39 -14.23 15.89
N SER A 122 -13.26 -13.72 16.39
CA SER A 122 -13.18 -12.90 17.60
C SER A 122 -12.97 -11.43 17.24
N SER A 123 -13.45 -10.52 18.10
CA SER A 123 -13.28 -9.08 17.89
C SER A 123 -11.80 -8.66 17.82
N ILE A 124 -11.51 -7.71 16.94
CA ILE A 124 -10.20 -7.09 16.75
C ILE A 124 -10.24 -5.69 17.35
N ILE A 125 -9.27 -5.39 18.21
CA ILE A 125 -8.99 -4.04 18.70
C ILE A 125 -7.86 -3.41 17.89
N SER A 126 -6.82 -4.20 17.60
CA SER A 126 -5.71 -3.85 16.72
C SER A 126 -5.36 -5.07 15.88
N GLY A 127 -5.22 -4.86 14.58
CA GLY A 127 -5.01 -5.93 13.62
C GLY A 127 -4.72 -5.41 12.23
N PHE A 128 -4.93 -6.29 11.26
CA PHE A 128 -4.60 -6.04 9.86
C PHE A 128 -5.83 -6.20 8.98
N CYS A 129 -5.97 -5.29 8.01
CA CYS A 129 -6.92 -5.40 6.90
C CYS A 129 -6.17 -5.64 5.60
N CYS A 130 -6.65 -6.55 4.74
CA CYS A 130 -6.12 -6.68 3.39
C CYS A 130 -6.81 -5.68 2.45
N SER A 131 -6.06 -4.77 1.83
CA SER A 131 -6.64 -3.75 0.93
C SER A 131 -7.23 -4.28 -0.38
N SER A 132 -6.99 -5.56 -0.70
CA SER A 132 -7.55 -6.17 -1.91
C SER A 132 -8.81 -6.98 -1.62
N CYS A 133 -8.81 -7.81 -0.57
CA CYS A 133 -9.93 -8.72 -0.27
C CYS A 133 -10.73 -8.35 0.98
N LEU A 134 -10.36 -7.27 1.68
CA LEU A 134 -11.09 -6.70 2.81
C LEU A 134 -11.33 -7.66 3.98
N ILE A 135 -10.46 -8.67 4.16
CA ILE A 135 -10.48 -9.51 5.35
C ILE A 135 -9.70 -8.83 6.48
N TYR A 136 -10.25 -8.93 7.68
CA TYR A 136 -9.66 -8.42 8.91
C TYR A 136 -9.09 -9.56 9.75
N VAL A 137 -7.86 -9.43 10.24
CA VAL A 137 -7.19 -10.48 11.02
C VAL A 137 -6.37 -9.91 12.17
N HIS A 138 -6.29 -10.65 13.28
CA HIS A 138 -5.25 -10.37 14.30
C HIS A 138 -3.87 -10.65 13.73
N GLU A 139 -2.82 -10.07 14.33
CA GLU A 139 -1.42 -10.37 13.99
C GLU A 139 -1.11 -11.88 13.97
N ARG A 140 -1.59 -12.60 14.99
CA ARG A 140 -1.44 -14.08 15.09
C ARG A 140 -2.18 -14.85 13.99
N CYS A 141 -3.18 -14.24 13.36
CA CYS A 141 -4.03 -14.85 12.35
C CYS A 141 -3.58 -14.59 10.91
N VAL A 142 -2.58 -13.74 10.68
CA VAL A 142 -2.09 -13.43 9.33
C VAL A 142 -1.57 -14.68 8.60
N LYS A 143 -0.73 -15.49 9.26
CA LYS A 143 -0.20 -16.73 8.66
C LYS A 143 -1.29 -17.75 8.31
N PRO A 144 -2.25 -18.06 9.21
CA PRO A 144 -3.42 -18.86 8.86
C PRO A 144 -4.24 -18.29 7.70
N ALA A 145 -4.44 -16.97 7.64
CA ALA A 145 -5.25 -16.33 6.61
C ALA A 145 -4.74 -16.62 5.19
N ARG A 146 -3.41 -16.64 4.99
CA ARG A 146 -2.79 -17.03 3.71
C ARG A 146 -3.26 -18.38 3.16
N ARG A 147 -3.60 -19.32 4.04
CA ARG A 147 -4.04 -20.68 3.66
C ARG A 147 -5.56 -20.77 3.48
N LEU A 148 -6.30 -20.02 4.28
CA LEU A 148 -7.76 -20.11 4.35
C LEU A 148 -8.46 -19.20 3.34
N TYR A 149 -7.84 -18.09 2.96
CA TYR A 149 -8.44 -17.06 2.12
C TYR A 149 -7.57 -16.78 0.91
N LYS A 150 -8.13 -16.97 -0.29
CA LYS A 150 -7.55 -16.45 -1.53
C LYS A 150 -7.83 -14.95 -1.62
N CYS A 151 -6.82 -14.17 -1.96
CA CYS A 151 -6.97 -12.74 -2.19
C CYS A 151 -7.75 -12.45 -3.49
N LYS A 152 -8.07 -11.18 -3.74
CA LYS A 152 -8.75 -10.71 -4.96
C LYS A 152 -7.98 -11.18 -6.21
N MET A 153 -8.66 -11.93 -7.08
CA MET A 153 -8.02 -12.61 -8.21
C MET A 153 -7.82 -11.66 -9.39
N ILE A 154 -6.61 -11.15 -9.59
CA ILE A 154 -6.32 -10.17 -10.65
C ILE A 154 -6.08 -10.78 -12.04
N THR A 155 -5.88 -12.09 -12.14
CA THR A 155 -5.65 -12.83 -13.38
C THR A 155 -6.36 -14.18 -13.33
N THR A 156 -6.95 -14.63 -14.43
CA THR A 156 -7.44 -16.01 -14.61
C THR A 156 -7.04 -16.53 -15.98
N ASP A 157 -6.83 -17.84 -16.08
CA ASP A 157 -6.58 -18.54 -17.35
C ASP A 157 -7.90 -18.93 -18.05
N ASP A 158 -9.04 -18.73 -17.38
CA ASP A 158 -10.37 -19.02 -17.91
C ASP A 158 -10.87 -17.85 -18.76
N ASP A 159 -11.23 -18.12 -20.01
CA ASP A 159 -11.86 -17.15 -20.92
C ASP A 159 -13.34 -16.85 -20.56
N GLU A 160 -13.85 -17.41 -19.45
CA GLU A 160 -15.23 -17.21 -18.99
C GLU A 160 -15.48 -15.77 -18.52
N GLN A 161 -16.76 -15.37 -18.48
CA GLN A 161 -17.17 -14.11 -17.85
C GLN A 161 -16.74 -14.09 -16.37
N PRO A 162 -16.34 -12.91 -15.85
CA PRO A 162 -15.90 -12.81 -14.46
C PRO A 162 -17.02 -13.22 -13.51
N ARG A 163 -16.71 -14.09 -12.54
CA ARG A 163 -17.65 -14.51 -11.49
C ARG A 163 -17.53 -13.64 -10.26
N HIS A 164 -18.58 -13.63 -9.44
CA HIS A 164 -18.51 -12.94 -8.15
C HIS A 164 -17.49 -13.60 -7.22
N GLN A 165 -16.54 -12.81 -6.70
CA GLN A 165 -15.66 -13.23 -5.61
C GLN A 165 -16.15 -12.60 -4.30
N TRP A 166 -16.46 -13.42 -3.31
CA TRP A 166 -17.14 -12.99 -2.08
C TRP A 166 -16.19 -12.92 -0.88
N THR A 167 -16.32 -11.85 -0.10
CA THR A 167 -15.79 -11.74 1.26
C THR A 167 -16.95 -11.69 2.25
N LYS A 168 -16.80 -12.40 3.37
CA LYS A 168 -17.84 -12.54 4.41
C LYS A 168 -17.63 -11.53 5.54
N GLY A 169 -18.72 -10.89 5.97
CA GLY A 169 -18.74 -10.05 7.16
C GLY A 169 -18.02 -8.71 7.03
N ASN A 170 -17.90 -8.02 8.18
CA ASN A 170 -17.29 -6.68 8.30
C ASN A 170 -17.86 -5.69 7.26
N LEU A 171 -19.18 -5.72 7.10
CA LEU A 171 -19.89 -4.83 6.19
C LEU A 171 -20.02 -3.43 6.82
N ASP A 172 -20.12 -2.41 5.96
CA ASP A 172 -20.25 -1.03 6.43
C ASP A 172 -21.61 -0.81 7.09
N LEU A 173 -21.69 0.19 7.96
CA LEU A 173 -22.96 0.61 8.52
C LEU A 173 -23.94 0.99 7.40
N ASN A 174 -25.20 0.58 7.55
CA ASN A 174 -26.27 0.78 6.55
C ASN A 174 -26.06 0.05 5.22
N SER A 175 -25.25 -1.01 5.20
CA SER A 175 -25.18 -1.94 4.07
C SER A 175 -26.57 -2.52 3.75
N VAL A 176 -26.93 -2.59 2.48
CA VAL A 176 -28.25 -3.08 2.02
C VAL A 176 -28.07 -4.22 1.03
N CYS A 177 -28.89 -5.27 1.19
CA CYS A 177 -28.90 -6.40 0.28
C CYS A 177 -29.44 -5.99 -1.10
N VAL A 178 -28.69 -6.32 -2.16
CA VAL A 178 -29.11 -6.04 -3.54
C VAL A 178 -30.33 -6.85 -4.00
N VAL A 179 -30.65 -7.96 -3.32
CA VAL A 179 -31.77 -8.84 -3.68
C VAL A 179 -33.07 -8.42 -2.99
N CYS A 180 -33.04 -8.21 -1.66
CA CYS A 180 -34.25 -7.96 -0.89
C CYS A 180 -34.39 -6.51 -0.35
N ALA A 181 -33.41 -5.65 -0.61
CA ALA A 181 -33.36 -4.26 -0.17
C ALA A 181 -33.46 -4.05 1.36
N LYS A 182 -33.15 -5.07 2.17
CA LYS A 182 -33.07 -4.99 3.64
C LYS A 182 -31.63 -4.82 4.12
N ALA A 183 -31.47 -4.30 5.34
CA ALA A 183 -30.16 -4.10 5.97
C ALA A 183 -29.36 -5.42 6.10
N CYS A 184 -28.06 -5.36 5.86
CA CYS A 184 -27.08 -6.43 6.00
C CYS A 184 -26.09 -6.11 7.12
N GLY A 185 -25.38 -7.13 7.61
CA GLY A 185 -24.30 -6.95 8.59
C GLY A 185 -24.77 -6.50 9.97
N ALA A 186 -26.05 -6.71 10.29
CA ALA A 186 -26.64 -6.28 11.56
C ALA A 186 -26.18 -7.15 12.76
N GLU A 187 -25.67 -8.35 12.49
CA GLU A 187 -25.23 -9.27 13.55
C GLU A 187 -23.77 -9.00 13.93
N PRO A 188 -23.39 -9.10 15.22
CA PRO A 188 -22.01 -8.92 15.70
C PRO A 188 -21.14 -10.15 15.40
N ARG A 189 -21.21 -10.66 14.17
CA ARG A 189 -20.45 -11.80 13.64
C ARG A 189 -20.16 -11.58 12.16
N LEU A 190 -19.32 -12.46 11.60
CA LEU A 190 -19.16 -12.55 10.15
C LEU A 190 -20.44 -13.12 9.54
N CYS A 191 -21.29 -12.25 9.03
CA CYS A 191 -22.53 -12.55 8.34
C CYS A 191 -22.59 -11.76 7.03
N ASP A 192 -23.38 -12.27 6.10
CA ASP A 192 -23.56 -11.67 4.77
C ASP A 192 -22.26 -11.53 3.96
N TYR A 193 -22.40 -11.13 2.70
CA TYR A 193 -21.29 -11.14 1.75
C TYR A 193 -21.21 -9.84 0.97
N ARG A 194 -19.97 -9.42 0.68
CA ARG A 194 -19.64 -8.35 -0.26
C ARG A 194 -18.84 -8.93 -1.42
N CYS A 195 -19.21 -8.57 -2.65
CA CYS A 195 -18.42 -8.93 -3.83
C CYS A 195 -17.20 -7.99 -3.96
N LEU A 196 -16.00 -8.55 -4.15
CA LEU A 196 -14.76 -7.79 -4.31
C LEU A 196 -14.63 -6.99 -5.61
N TRP A 197 -15.48 -7.29 -6.59
CA TRP A 197 -15.50 -6.63 -7.89
C TRP A 197 -16.62 -5.60 -7.95
N CYS A 198 -17.87 -6.05 -8.02
CA CYS A 198 -19.02 -5.15 -8.16
C CYS A 198 -19.46 -4.47 -6.87
N GLN A 199 -18.80 -4.75 -5.73
CA GLN A 199 -19.08 -4.16 -4.40
C GLN A 199 -20.50 -4.42 -3.85
N ARG A 200 -21.33 -5.18 -4.56
CA ARG A 200 -22.69 -5.52 -4.11
C ARG A 200 -22.65 -6.34 -2.83
N ILE A 201 -23.65 -6.08 -2.00
CA ILE A 201 -23.85 -6.74 -0.71
C ILE A 201 -25.06 -7.65 -0.80
N VAL A 202 -24.97 -8.84 -0.23
CA VAL A 202 -26.03 -9.84 -0.27
C VAL A 202 -26.11 -10.64 1.02
N HIS A 203 -27.33 -10.92 1.48
CA HIS A 203 -27.54 -11.82 2.62
C HIS A 203 -27.07 -13.24 2.32
N GLU A 204 -26.71 -13.99 3.37
CA GLU A 204 -26.32 -15.39 3.25
C GLU A 204 -27.39 -16.25 2.55
N TYR A 205 -28.67 -15.98 2.81
CA TYR A 205 -29.80 -16.69 2.19
C TYR A 205 -30.23 -16.11 0.83
N CYS A 206 -29.85 -14.87 0.52
CA CYS A 206 -30.18 -14.22 -0.76
C CYS A 206 -29.17 -14.53 -1.87
N ILE A 207 -27.96 -14.99 -1.53
CA ILE A 207 -26.86 -15.17 -2.50
C ILE A 207 -27.23 -16.10 -3.65
N ARG A 208 -28.06 -17.12 -3.41
CA ARG A 208 -28.53 -18.08 -4.44
C ARG A 208 -29.51 -17.49 -5.45
N ALA A 209 -30.11 -16.34 -5.14
CA ALA A 209 -31.03 -15.64 -6.04
C ALA A 209 -30.29 -14.61 -6.93
N LEU A 210 -29.01 -14.36 -6.68
CA LEU A 210 -28.18 -13.48 -7.50
C LEU A 210 -27.60 -14.27 -8.68
N ASN A 211 -27.40 -13.60 -9.82
CA ASN A 211 -26.65 -14.17 -10.93
C ASN A 211 -25.23 -14.57 -10.49
N GLU A 212 -24.67 -15.64 -11.06
CA GLU A 212 -23.29 -16.06 -10.78
C GLU A 212 -22.26 -15.15 -11.47
N GLU A 213 -22.62 -14.61 -12.64
CA GLU A 213 -21.79 -13.70 -13.42
C GLU A 213 -21.77 -12.30 -12.79
N CYS A 214 -20.56 -11.77 -12.61
CA CYS A 214 -20.33 -10.45 -12.08
C CYS A 214 -20.19 -9.43 -13.22
N ASP A 215 -21.08 -8.46 -13.26
CA ASP A 215 -21.03 -7.34 -14.20
C ASP A 215 -19.97 -6.26 -13.85
N LEU A 216 -19.15 -6.51 -12.82
CA LEU A 216 -18.14 -5.60 -12.25
C LEU A 216 -18.70 -4.30 -11.64
N GLY A 217 -20.02 -4.11 -11.62
CA GLY A 217 -20.70 -3.02 -10.93
C GLY A 217 -20.43 -1.63 -11.51
N GLU A 218 -20.49 -0.62 -10.64
CA GLU A 218 -20.39 0.80 -10.99
C GLU A 218 -19.08 1.14 -11.71
N PHE A 219 -17.97 0.55 -11.29
CA PHE A 219 -16.64 0.84 -11.82
C PHE A 219 -16.24 -0.06 -13.00
N ARG A 220 -17.18 -0.78 -13.63
CA ARG A 220 -16.88 -1.76 -14.70
C ARG A 220 -16.07 -1.20 -15.86
N GLN A 221 -16.19 0.10 -16.17
CA GLN A 221 -15.44 0.75 -17.23
C GLN A 221 -13.98 1.04 -16.85
N LEU A 222 -13.67 1.10 -15.55
CA LEU A 222 -12.36 1.43 -15.01
C LEU A 222 -11.57 0.20 -14.55
N ILE A 223 -12.27 -0.92 -14.30
CA ILE A 223 -11.69 -2.20 -13.87
C ILE A 223 -11.05 -2.90 -15.05
N ILE A 224 -9.85 -3.45 -14.87
CA ILE A 224 -9.28 -4.45 -15.79
C ILE A 224 -9.78 -5.83 -15.34
N PRO A 225 -10.68 -6.50 -16.08
CA PRO A 225 -11.23 -7.78 -15.64
C PRO A 225 -10.16 -8.87 -15.56
N PRO A 226 -10.27 -9.86 -14.66
CA PRO A 226 -9.23 -10.89 -14.51
C PRO A 226 -8.99 -11.72 -15.78
N ASN A 227 -10.04 -11.97 -16.57
CA ASN A 227 -9.99 -12.69 -17.85
C ASN A 227 -9.43 -11.84 -19.00
N ALA A 228 -9.26 -10.53 -18.79
CA ALA A 228 -8.63 -9.64 -19.76
C ALA A 228 -7.10 -9.58 -19.58
N VAL A 229 -6.55 -10.11 -18.48
CA VAL A 229 -5.12 -10.02 -18.18
C VAL A 229 -4.40 -11.30 -18.60
N VAL A 230 -3.59 -11.21 -19.65
CA VAL A 230 -2.71 -12.31 -20.04
C VAL A 230 -1.36 -12.11 -19.38
N SER A 231 -0.97 -13.06 -18.53
CA SER A 231 0.29 -13.01 -17.80
C SER A 231 1.27 -14.08 -18.30
N ARG A 232 2.57 -13.75 -18.28
CA ARG A 232 3.66 -14.69 -18.51
C ARG A 232 4.41 -14.91 -17.22
N ALA A 233 4.89 -16.13 -16.98
CA ALA A 233 5.84 -16.39 -15.91
C ALA A 233 7.09 -15.51 -16.11
N GLY A 234 7.35 -14.62 -15.15
CA GLY A 234 8.52 -13.74 -15.19
C GLY A 234 9.84 -14.53 -15.09
N ASN A 235 10.91 -13.98 -15.68
CA ASN A 235 12.26 -14.54 -15.55
C ASN A 235 12.72 -14.45 -14.07
N GLN A 236 13.19 -15.56 -13.49
CA GLN A 236 13.67 -15.70 -12.10
C GLN A 236 14.79 -14.72 -11.67
N ARG A 237 15.37 -13.95 -12.60
CA ARG A 237 16.62 -13.21 -12.38
C ARG A 237 16.44 -11.80 -11.79
N VAL A 238 15.22 -11.27 -11.76
CA VAL A 238 14.95 -9.98 -11.13
C VAL A 238 14.29 -10.22 -9.77
N VAL A 239 15.14 -10.34 -8.74
CA VAL A 239 14.80 -10.34 -7.32
C VAL A 239 13.77 -11.40 -6.89
N GLY A 240 14.21 -12.64 -6.67
CA GLY A 240 13.68 -13.57 -5.66
C GLY A 240 12.21 -14.03 -5.68
N TYR A 241 11.35 -13.46 -6.52
CA TYR A 241 9.90 -13.66 -6.50
C TYR A 241 9.39 -13.99 -7.90
N ARG A 242 8.55 -15.03 -8.02
CA ARG A 242 7.80 -15.33 -9.26
C ARG A 242 6.63 -14.36 -9.40
N HIS A 243 6.88 -13.12 -9.79
CA HIS A 243 5.79 -12.25 -10.22
C HIS A 243 5.45 -12.59 -11.67
N GLY A 244 4.18 -12.89 -11.94
CA GLY A 244 3.66 -12.92 -13.31
C GLY A 244 3.84 -11.53 -13.91
N VAL A 245 4.41 -11.45 -15.11
CA VAL A 245 4.50 -10.20 -15.87
C VAL A 245 3.25 -10.11 -16.72
N VAL A 246 2.49 -9.03 -16.62
CA VAL A 246 1.39 -8.75 -17.53
C VAL A 246 1.98 -8.59 -18.93
N GLU A 247 1.67 -9.52 -19.83
CA GLU A 247 2.17 -9.53 -21.20
C GLU A 247 1.29 -8.67 -22.09
N LYS A 248 -0.02 -8.83 -21.98
CA LYS A 248 -1.01 -8.06 -22.72
C LYS A 248 -2.32 -7.96 -21.93
N ILE A 249 -3.07 -6.91 -22.21
CA ILE A 249 -4.43 -6.73 -21.74
C ILE A 249 -5.36 -6.80 -22.96
N LEU A 250 -6.34 -7.68 -22.90
CA LEU A 250 -7.34 -7.87 -23.95
C LEU A 250 -8.54 -6.93 -23.72
N HIS A 251 -9.18 -6.47 -24.78
CA HIS A 251 -10.39 -5.66 -24.65
C HIS A 251 -11.57 -6.54 -24.19
N PRO A 252 -12.21 -6.27 -23.04
CA PRO A 252 -13.21 -7.18 -22.44
C PRO A 252 -14.61 -7.08 -23.07
N GLY A 253 -14.75 -6.47 -24.25
CA GLY A 253 -16.05 -6.20 -24.89
C GLY A 253 -16.96 -5.22 -24.13
N ILE A 254 -16.44 -4.48 -23.15
CA ILE A 254 -17.22 -3.50 -22.37
C ILE A 254 -17.31 -2.18 -23.15
N HIS A 255 -18.54 -1.71 -23.43
CA HIS A 255 -18.75 -0.42 -24.08
C HIS A 255 -18.27 0.75 -23.20
N GLY A 256 -17.41 1.61 -23.77
CA GLY A 256 -16.81 2.76 -23.07
C GLY A 256 -15.74 2.37 -22.05
N TRP A 257 -15.16 1.17 -22.16
CA TRP A 257 -14.10 0.71 -21.27
C TRP A 257 -12.85 1.58 -21.39
N THR A 258 -12.47 2.19 -20.27
CA THR A 258 -11.32 3.08 -20.14
C THR A 258 -10.62 2.77 -18.81
N PRO A 259 -9.86 1.66 -18.75
CA PRO A 259 -9.31 1.19 -17.49
C PRO A 259 -8.34 2.22 -16.90
N LEU A 260 -8.30 2.27 -15.57
CA LEU A 260 -7.46 3.20 -14.84
C LEU A 260 -6.25 2.46 -14.25
N LEU A 261 -5.05 2.78 -14.76
CA LEU A 261 -3.79 2.26 -14.25
C LEU A 261 -3.12 3.30 -13.37
N ILE A 262 -2.74 2.88 -12.15
CA ILE A 262 -2.16 3.81 -11.17
C ILE A 262 -0.81 3.34 -10.73
N ILE A 263 0.15 4.25 -10.88
CA ILE A 263 1.54 4.03 -10.54
C ILE A 263 1.89 5.05 -9.46
N GLY A 264 2.03 4.54 -8.23
CA GLY A 264 2.45 5.34 -7.09
C GLY A 264 3.96 5.21 -6.85
N ASN A 265 4.67 6.35 -6.83
CA ASN A 265 6.07 6.37 -6.43
C ASN A 265 6.18 6.39 -4.88
N ARG A 266 6.63 5.28 -4.30
CA ARG A 266 6.79 5.13 -2.84
C ARG A 266 8.08 5.75 -2.28
N LYS A 267 9.00 6.25 -3.11
CA LYS A 267 10.27 6.83 -2.64
C LYS A 267 10.14 8.24 -2.08
N SER A 268 9.07 8.97 -2.40
CA SER A 268 8.91 10.39 -2.07
C SER A 268 8.27 10.67 -0.69
N GLY A 269 8.30 9.74 0.26
CA GLY A 269 7.96 10.00 1.67
C GLY A 269 6.48 10.22 2.02
N GLY A 270 5.60 10.48 1.05
CA GLY A 270 4.17 10.74 1.30
C GLY A 270 3.34 9.48 1.60
N THR A 271 2.76 9.42 2.80
CA THR A 271 1.77 8.39 3.24
C THR A 271 0.52 8.34 2.36
N ASN A 272 0.17 9.43 1.68
CA ASN A 272 -1.02 9.52 0.84
C ASN A 272 -0.98 8.60 -0.39
N SER A 273 0.21 8.31 -0.92
CA SER A 273 0.36 7.41 -2.08
C SER A 273 -0.14 6.00 -1.77
N ASP A 274 0.13 5.48 -0.56
CA ASP A 274 -0.34 4.17 -0.14
C ASP A 274 -1.85 4.15 0.07
N ILE A 275 -2.44 5.19 0.68
CA ILE A 275 -3.90 5.31 0.86
C ILE A 275 -4.61 5.23 -0.50
N VAL A 276 -4.14 6.02 -1.47
CA VAL A 276 -4.70 6.04 -2.82
C VAL A 276 -4.56 4.65 -3.46
N LEU A 277 -3.36 4.07 -3.46
CA LEU A 277 -3.15 2.73 -4.02
C LEU A 277 -4.03 1.66 -3.34
N ASN A 278 -4.34 1.81 -2.05
CA ASN A 278 -5.22 0.89 -1.33
C ASN A 278 -6.68 1.04 -1.76
N LEU A 279 -7.18 2.27 -1.92
CA LEU A 279 -8.52 2.50 -2.48
C LEU A 279 -8.67 1.86 -3.86
N PHE A 280 -7.64 1.96 -4.69
CA PHE A 280 -7.63 1.35 -6.00
C PHE A 280 -7.60 -0.17 -5.98
N ARG A 281 -6.83 -0.78 -5.08
CA ARG A 281 -6.89 -2.24 -4.87
C ARG A 281 -8.28 -2.71 -4.44
N THR A 282 -8.92 -1.96 -3.54
CA THR A 282 -10.25 -2.26 -3.03
C THR A 282 -11.28 -2.26 -4.16
N HIS A 283 -11.36 -1.17 -4.92
CA HIS A 283 -12.45 -0.96 -5.87
C HIS A 283 -12.14 -1.44 -7.29
N LEU A 284 -10.88 -1.36 -7.73
CA LEU A 284 -10.44 -1.72 -9.09
C LEU A 284 -9.60 -3.00 -9.10
N ASN A 285 -8.27 -2.87 -9.12
CA ASN A 285 -7.29 -3.93 -9.34
C ASN A 285 -6.20 -3.95 -8.26
#